data_AF-A0A7M4E9H9-F1
#
_entry.id   AF-A0A7M4E9H9-F1
#
_cell.length_a   1.000
_cell.length_b   1.000
_cell.length_c   1.000
_cell.angle_alpha   90.00
_cell.angle_beta   90.00
_cell.angle_gamma   90.00
#
_symmetry.space_group_name_H-M   'P 1'
#
loop_
_entity.id
_entity.type
_entity.pdbx_description
1 polymer ?
#
loop_
_entity_poly.entity_id
_entity_poly.type
_entity_poly.pdbx_seq_one_letter_code
_entity_poly.pdbx_strand_id
1 'polypeptide(L)'
;EHLSPVCRPVTRYHASASENHISNPVRRDSCGRPSLSHWRNRYGPNTAPRATVPALVQPLHFTRMTVLVLLSVLAGLLAGCAGKIFQRCELAQALHEAGMNGFHGYSLPDWLCMAFFESGFDTGTVVHEPDGSSNNGIFQINSRLWCNDYKTSSSNLCHMHCSDLLTSNIKDDIVCAMHIVQQPQGMGIWMSWRQRCKGQDLSIWVEGCNVKGG
;
A
#
# COMPACT_ATOMS: atom_id res chain seq x y z
N GLU A 1 6.11 13.21 63.23
CA GLU A 1 7.15 14.16 62.81
C GLU A 1 8.09 13.48 61.83
N HIS A 2 8.20 14.02 60.62
CA HIS A 2 9.01 13.47 59.53
C HIS A 2 10.50 13.66 59.79
N LEU A 3 11.27 12.57 59.86
CA LEU A 3 12.71 12.61 59.73
C LEU A 3 13.11 11.97 58.39
N SER A 4 13.20 12.83 57.38
CA SER A 4 13.79 12.49 56.09
C SER A 4 15.29 12.22 56.24
N PRO A 5 15.86 11.17 55.62
CA PRO A 5 17.29 10.92 55.69
C PRO A 5 18.08 11.93 54.85
N VAL A 6 19.14 12.45 55.45
CA VAL A 6 20.08 13.41 54.86
C VAL A 6 21.00 12.69 53.86
N CYS A 7 20.87 12.99 52.58
CA CYS A 7 21.84 12.56 51.57
C CYS A 7 22.98 13.58 51.46
N ARG A 8 24.23 13.14 51.67
CA ARG A 8 25.43 13.96 51.40
C ARG A 8 25.81 13.88 49.92
N PRO A 9 26.19 15.01 49.27
CA PRO A 9 26.66 14.98 47.89
C PRO A 9 28.10 14.47 47.80
N VAL A 10 28.38 13.65 46.79
CA VAL A 10 29.75 13.36 46.33
C VAL A 10 29.89 13.95 44.92
N THR A 11 30.70 14.98 44.78
CA THR A 11 31.06 15.58 43.48
C THR A 11 32.22 14.81 42.87
N ARG A 12 32.05 14.26 41.67
CA ARG A 12 33.16 13.74 40.86
C ARG A 12 33.26 14.60 39.60
N TYR A 13 34.36 15.34 39.47
CA TYR A 13 34.65 16.17 38.30
C TYR A 13 35.22 15.30 37.17
N HIS A 14 34.64 15.40 35.97
CA HIS A 14 35.28 15.00 34.73
C HIS A 14 35.70 16.26 33.97
N ALA A 15 36.99 16.34 33.63
CA ALA A 15 37.55 17.39 32.80
C ALA A 15 37.73 16.87 31.37
N SER A 16 37.13 17.55 30.39
CA SER A 16 37.64 17.60 29.01
C SER A 16 37.09 18.85 28.32
N ALA A 17 37.98 19.56 27.65
CA ALA A 17 37.81 20.91 27.12
C ALA A 17 37.13 20.95 25.73
N SER A 18 36.65 22.15 25.40
CA SER A 18 36.30 22.69 24.06
C SER A 18 34.83 22.63 23.60
N GLU A 19 34.13 23.72 23.97
CA GLU A 19 33.10 24.49 23.27
C GLU A 19 31.74 23.89 22.85
N ASN A 20 30.72 24.40 23.57
CA ASN A 20 29.40 24.84 23.13
C ASN A 20 28.32 23.79 22.81
N HIS A 21 27.82 23.11 23.85
CA HIS A 21 26.37 22.93 24.04
C HIS A 21 26.06 22.59 25.51
N ILE A 22 25.28 23.44 26.18
CA ILE A 22 24.79 23.23 27.55
C ILE A 22 23.73 22.11 27.50
N SER A 23 24.03 20.96 28.11
CA SER A 23 23.07 19.89 28.38
C SER A 23 23.02 19.62 29.88
N ASN A 24 21.81 19.62 30.44
CA ASN A 24 21.56 19.42 31.87
C ASN A 24 22.00 18.02 32.33
N PRO A 25 22.61 17.87 33.53
CA PRO A 25 22.99 16.56 34.05
C PRO A 25 21.78 15.72 34.46
N VAL A 26 21.70 14.51 33.91
CA VAL A 26 20.73 13.47 34.27
C VAL A 26 21.15 12.84 35.62
N ARG A 27 20.30 12.97 36.64
CA ARG A 27 20.44 12.25 37.92
C ARG A 27 20.10 10.77 37.71
N ARG A 28 21.05 9.88 37.97
CA ARG A 28 20.80 8.43 38.17
C ARG A 28 20.94 8.12 39.65
N ASP A 29 19.83 7.76 40.29
CA ASP A 29 19.82 7.27 41.67
C ASP A 29 20.14 5.77 41.66
N SER A 30 21.33 5.40 42.13
CA SER A 30 21.72 4.01 42.39
C SER A 30 21.36 3.66 43.83
N CYS A 31 20.20 3.01 44.04
CA CYS A 31 19.84 2.49 45.35
C CYS A 31 20.62 1.19 45.65
N GLY A 32 21.32 1.16 46.79
CA GLY A 32 22.04 -0.03 47.27
C GLY A 32 21.10 -1.20 47.59
N ARG A 33 21.54 -2.43 47.31
CA ARG A 33 20.79 -3.66 47.61
C ARG A 33 20.68 -3.87 49.13
N PRO A 34 19.50 -4.19 49.69
CA PRO A 34 19.38 -4.56 51.10
C PRO A 34 19.95 -5.96 51.35
N SER A 35 20.61 -6.12 52.50
CA SER A 35 21.11 -7.39 53.04
C SER A 35 19.95 -8.37 53.34
N LEU A 36 20.11 -9.63 52.91
CA LEU A 36 19.14 -10.72 53.04
C LEU A 36 18.95 -11.26 54.47
N SER A 37 19.61 -10.70 55.48
CA SER A 37 19.54 -11.20 56.86
C SER A 37 18.32 -10.72 57.67
N HIS A 38 17.45 -9.88 57.12
CA HIS A 38 16.32 -9.29 57.86
C HIS A 38 14.94 -9.93 57.62
N TRP A 39 14.79 -10.90 56.70
CA TRP A 39 13.47 -11.49 56.37
C TRP A 39 13.22 -12.89 56.94
N ARG A 40 14.16 -13.45 57.70
CA ARG A 40 13.98 -14.75 58.34
C ARG A 40 13.37 -14.55 59.73
N ASN A 41 12.06 -14.27 59.79
CA ASN A 41 11.15 -14.58 60.92
C ASN A 41 9.79 -13.86 60.73
N ARG A 42 8.93 -14.35 59.84
CA ARG A 42 7.49 -13.99 59.87
C ARG A 42 6.54 -15.00 59.23
N TYR A 43 6.79 -16.31 59.34
CA TYR A 43 5.78 -17.30 58.94
C TYR A 43 5.81 -18.51 59.89
N GLY A 44 4.88 -18.52 60.84
CA GLY A 44 4.36 -19.69 61.54
C GLY A 44 2.96 -20.07 60.99
N PRO A 45 2.41 -21.23 61.35
CA PRO A 45 1.86 -22.18 60.39
C PRO A 45 0.33 -22.14 60.19
N ASN A 46 -0.09 -22.73 59.07
CA ASN A 46 -1.42 -23.30 58.79
C ASN A 46 -2.62 -22.34 58.62
N THR A 47 -2.92 -22.01 57.35
CA THR A 47 -4.23 -22.17 56.70
C THR A 47 -4.13 -21.68 55.25
N ALA A 48 -3.99 -22.59 54.28
CA ALA A 48 -4.15 -22.27 52.87
C ALA A 48 -5.53 -22.76 52.42
N PRO A 49 -6.42 -21.90 51.88
CA PRO A 49 -7.65 -22.38 51.27
C PRO A 49 -7.30 -23.10 49.96
N ARG A 50 -7.95 -24.25 49.72
CA ARG A 50 -7.83 -24.99 48.47
C ARG A 50 -8.48 -24.18 47.35
N ALA A 51 -7.66 -23.50 46.54
CA ALA A 51 -8.11 -22.86 45.31
C ALA A 51 -8.46 -23.94 44.28
N THR A 52 -9.76 -24.11 44.01
CA THR A 52 -10.21 -24.80 42.80
C THR A 52 -9.87 -23.94 41.60
N VAL A 53 -8.85 -24.35 40.84
CA VAL A 53 -8.49 -23.74 39.55
C VAL A 53 -9.58 -24.12 38.54
N PRO A 54 -10.28 -23.17 37.90
CA PRO A 54 -11.17 -23.53 36.80
C PRO A 54 -10.30 -24.05 35.66
N ALA A 55 -10.73 -25.15 35.03
CA ALA A 55 -10.06 -25.74 33.89
C ALA A 55 -9.77 -24.64 32.85
N LEU A 56 -8.49 -24.41 32.56
CA LEU A 56 -8.05 -23.59 31.44
C LEU A 56 -8.69 -24.20 30.18
N VAL A 57 -9.71 -23.53 29.64
CA VAL A 57 -10.13 -23.75 28.26
C VAL A 57 -8.88 -23.47 27.42
N GLN A 58 -8.42 -24.51 26.71
CA GLN A 58 -7.08 -24.58 26.14
C GLN A 58 -6.75 -23.33 25.27
N PRO A 59 -5.52 -22.76 25.34
CA PRO A 59 -5.11 -21.59 24.55
C PRO A 59 -4.99 -21.87 23.05
N LEU A 60 -5.15 -23.13 22.62
CA LEU A 60 -4.98 -23.56 21.23
C LEU A 60 -6.07 -23.03 20.28
N HIS A 61 -7.26 -22.73 20.79
CA HIS A 61 -8.36 -22.21 19.97
C HIS A 61 -8.20 -20.71 19.67
N PHE A 62 -7.74 -19.93 20.64
CA PHE A 62 -7.52 -18.50 20.46
C PHE A 62 -6.37 -18.24 19.48
N THR A 63 -5.25 -18.96 19.61
CA THR A 63 -4.09 -18.83 18.71
C THR A 63 -4.40 -19.28 17.28
N ARG A 64 -5.16 -20.36 17.09
CA ARG A 64 -5.63 -20.79 15.76
C ARG A 64 -6.51 -19.72 15.09
N MET A 65 -7.44 -19.11 15.82
CA MET A 65 -8.27 -18.03 15.25
C MET A 65 -7.46 -16.78 14.91
N THR A 66 -6.49 -16.37 15.74
CA THR A 66 -5.66 -15.18 15.44
C THR A 66 -4.77 -15.41 14.22
N VAL A 67 -4.19 -16.61 14.08
CA VAL A 67 -3.37 -16.97 12.90
C VAL A 67 -4.21 -16.98 11.63
N LEU A 68 -5.43 -17.54 11.66
CA LEU A 68 -6.33 -17.53 10.51
C LEU A 68 -6.74 -16.11 10.10
N VAL A 69 -7.03 -15.23 11.08
CA VAL A 69 -7.34 -13.82 10.82
C VAL A 69 -6.14 -13.10 10.19
N LEU A 70 -4.93 -13.26 10.73
CA LEU A 70 -3.73 -12.65 10.17
C LEU A 70 -3.42 -13.15 8.75
N LEU A 71 -3.57 -14.45 8.50
CA LEU A 71 -3.42 -15.03 7.17
C LEU A 71 -4.47 -14.49 6.19
N SER A 72 -5.73 -14.33 6.62
CA SER A 72 -6.79 -13.76 5.78
C SER A 72 -6.58 -12.28 5.46
N VAL A 73 -6.09 -11.49 6.43
CA VAL A 73 -5.73 -10.08 6.22
C VAL A 73 -4.54 -9.96 5.27
N LEU A 74 -3.50 -10.78 5.46
CA LEU A 74 -2.34 -10.82 4.57
C LEU A 74 -2.72 -11.24 3.16
N ALA A 75 -3.55 -12.27 3.00
CA ALA A 75 -4.06 -12.70 1.70
C ALA A 75 -4.90 -11.60 1.02
N GLY A 76 -5.73 -10.87 1.79
CA GLY A 76 -6.48 -9.72 1.29
C GLY A 76 -5.59 -8.57 0.82
N LEU A 77 -4.48 -8.30 1.52
CA LEU A 77 -3.50 -7.29 1.11
C LEU A 77 -2.77 -7.65 -0.19
N LEU A 78 -2.54 -8.93 -0.46
CA LEU A 78 -1.83 -9.40 -1.65
C LEU A 78 -2.72 -9.50 -2.90
N ALA A 79 -4.06 -9.54 -2.74
CA ALA A 79 -5.01 -9.74 -3.83
C ALA A 79 -5.00 -8.62 -4.90
N GLY A 80 -4.44 -7.46 -4.59
CA GLY A 80 -4.30 -6.33 -5.51
C GLY A 80 -2.94 -6.23 -6.21
N CYS A 81 -1.92 -6.99 -5.81
CA CYS A 81 -0.54 -6.72 -6.23
C CYS A 81 -0.14 -7.39 -7.55
N ALA A 82 -0.96 -8.30 -8.09
CA ALA A 82 -0.68 -9.02 -9.32
C ALA A 82 -1.57 -8.52 -10.46
N GLY A 83 -1.00 -8.45 -11.68
CA GLY A 83 -1.76 -8.15 -12.89
C GLY A 83 -2.83 -9.21 -13.19
N LYS A 84 -3.81 -8.83 -14.02
CA LYS A 84 -4.89 -9.72 -14.47
C LYS A 84 -5.25 -9.43 -15.94
N ILE A 85 -5.78 -10.45 -16.61
CA ILE A 85 -6.38 -10.30 -17.95
C ILE A 85 -7.89 -10.16 -17.79
N PHE A 86 -8.44 -9.00 -18.15
CA PHE A 86 -9.89 -8.79 -18.11
C PHE A 86 -10.61 -9.50 -19.25
N GLN A 87 -11.83 -9.97 -18.98
CA GLN A 87 -12.78 -10.28 -20.05
C GLN A 87 -13.39 -8.99 -20.62
N ARG A 88 -13.78 -9.00 -21.91
CA ARG A 88 -14.32 -7.80 -22.59
C ARG A 88 -15.45 -7.10 -21.84
N CYS A 89 -16.48 -7.85 -21.43
CA CYS A 89 -17.63 -7.25 -20.72
C CYS A 89 -17.33 -6.94 -19.25
N GLU A 90 -16.37 -7.63 -18.65
CA GLU A 90 -15.89 -7.30 -17.29
C GLU A 90 -15.20 -5.93 -17.30
N LEU A 91 -14.31 -5.71 -18.28
CA LEU A 91 -13.67 -4.42 -18.47
C LEU A 91 -14.69 -3.34 -18.85
N ALA A 92 -15.64 -3.65 -19.73
CA ALA A 92 -16.69 -2.71 -20.13
C ALA A 92 -17.47 -2.19 -18.92
N GLN A 93 -17.86 -3.09 -18.01
CA GLN A 93 -18.55 -2.71 -16.77
C GLN A 93 -17.65 -1.85 -15.87
N ALA A 94 -16.38 -2.23 -15.67
CA ALA A 94 -15.45 -1.49 -14.83
C ALA A 94 -15.19 -0.05 -15.35
N LEU A 95 -14.98 0.11 -16.66
CA LEU A 95 -14.78 1.42 -17.29
C LEU A 95 -16.06 2.27 -17.27
N HIS A 96 -17.22 1.64 -17.45
CA HIS A 96 -18.51 2.32 -17.35
C HIS A 96 -18.77 2.85 -15.93
N GLU A 97 -18.56 2.02 -14.91
CA GLU A 97 -18.69 2.41 -13.50
C GLU A 97 -17.71 3.52 -13.11
N ALA A 98 -16.55 3.57 -13.76
CA ALA A 98 -15.58 4.64 -13.58
C ALA A 98 -15.91 5.93 -14.36
N GLY A 99 -17.04 5.98 -15.07
CA GLY A 99 -17.50 7.17 -15.79
C GLY A 99 -16.75 7.44 -17.10
N MET A 100 -16.14 6.42 -17.71
CA MET A 100 -15.37 6.59 -18.94
C MET A 100 -16.24 6.72 -20.19
N ASN A 101 -17.50 6.26 -20.14
CA ASN A 101 -18.41 6.36 -21.28
C ASN A 101 -18.80 7.82 -21.56
N GLY A 102 -18.34 8.36 -22.69
CA GLY A 102 -18.53 9.76 -23.08
C GLY A 102 -17.48 10.71 -22.50
N PHE A 103 -16.52 10.23 -21.70
CA PHE A 103 -15.49 11.07 -21.12
C PHE A 103 -14.65 11.73 -22.23
N HIS A 104 -14.63 13.07 -22.21
CA HIS A 104 -13.99 13.89 -23.23
C HIS A 104 -14.42 13.56 -24.68
N GLY A 105 -15.66 13.10 -24.86
CA GLY A 105 -16.23 12.77 -26.16
C GLY A 105 -15.88 11.37 -26.69
N TYR A 106 -15.19 10.53 -25.92
CA TYR A 106 -14.87 9.15 -26.28
C TYR A 106 -15.88 8.18 -25.70
N SER A 107 -16.41 7.28 -26.54
CA SER A 107 -17.41 6.30 -26.14
C SER A 107 -16.78 5.14 -25.36
N LEU A 108 -17.57 4.38 -24.61
CA LEU A 108 -17.07 3.16 -23.94
C LEU A 108 -16.37 2.17 -24.91
N PRO A 109 -16.90 1.91 -26.13
CA PRO A 109 -16.19 1.15 -27.15
C PRO A 109 -14.80 1.68 -27.55
N ASP A 110 -14.56 2.99 -27.54
CA ASP A 110 -13.24 3.57 -27.85
C ASP A 110 -12.18 3.09 -26.85
N TRP A 111 -12.50 3.14 -25.57
CA TRP A 111 -11.63 2.70 -24.48
C TRP A 111 -11.34 1.20 -24.54
N LEU A 112 -12.36 0.39 -24.83
CA LEU A 112 -12.21 -1.05 -24.98
C LEU A 112 -11.35 -1.41 -26.20
N CYS A 113 -11.59 -0.77 -27.34
CA CYS A 113 -10.78 -0.99 -28.53
C CYS A 113 -9.31 -0.62 -28.30
N MET A 114 -9.06 0.54 -27.68
CA MET A 114 -7.71 0.98 -27.35
C MET A 114 -7.02 -0.02 -26.42
N ALA A 115 -7.64 -0.36 -25.27
CA ALA A 115 -7.07 -1.29 -24.30
C ALA A 115 -6.74 -2.67 -24.91
N PHE A 116 -7.58 -3.17 -25.82
CA PHE A 116 -7.33 -4.44 -26.48
C PHE A 116 -6.10 -4.39 -27.39
N PHE A 117 -5.98 -3.35 -28.22
CA PHE A 117 -4.84 -3.25 -29.14
C PHE A 117 -3.53 -2.85 -28.45
N GLU A 118 -3.61 -2.21 -27.28
CA GLU A 118 -2.44 -1.87 -26.48
C GLU A 118 -1.93 -3.06 -25.65
N SER A 119 -2.80 -3.81 -24.97
CA SER A 119 -2.37 -4.84 -24.01
C SER A 119 -3.11 -6.18 -24.10
N GLY A 120 -4.09 -6.32 -24.98
CA GLY A 120 -4.98 -7.50 -24.97
C GLY A 120 -5.78 -7.63 -23.67
N PHE A 121 -6.05 -6.50 -22.99
CA PHE A 121 -6.70 -6.42 -21.67
C PHE A 121 -5.88 -6.96 -20.49
N ASP A 122 -4.57 -7.16 -20.66
CA ASP A 122 -3.68 -7.62 -19.59
C ASP A 122 -3.06 -6.43 -18.84
N THR A 123 -3.45 -6.26 -17.56
CA THR A 123 -2.91 -5.21 -16.69
C THR A 123 -1.45 -5.46 -16.28
N GLY A 124 -0.93 -6.68 -16.44
CA GLY A 124 0.47 -7.00 -16.15
C GLY A 124 1.43 -6.67 -17.29
N THR A 125 0.95 -6.15 -18.43
CA THR A 125 1.77 -5.94 -19.62
C THR A 125 2.78 -4.81 -19.42
N VAL A 126 4.06 -5.11 -19.66
CA VAL A 126 5.14 -4.12 -19.73
C VAL A 126 5.91 -4.28 -21.02
N VAL A 127 5.92 -3.24 -21.85
CA VAL A 127 6.72 -3.17 -23.08
C VAL A 127 7.86 -2.19 -22.87
N HIS A 128 9.09 -2.59 -23.23
CA HIS A 128 10.27 -1.74 -23.08
C HIS A 128 10.62 -1.10 -24.43
N GLU A 129 10.82 0.21 -24.42
CA GLU A 129 11.16 0.99 -25.59
C GLU A 129 12.69 1.12 -25.77
N PRO A 130 13.19 1.34 -27.01
CA PRO A 130 14.62 1.50 -27.27
C PRO A 130 15.27 2.68 -26.54
N ASP A 131 14.49 3.69 -26.16
CA ASP A 131 14.96 4.85 -25.40
C ASP A 131 15.09 4.59 -23.89
N GLY A 132 14.81 3.34 -23.46
CA GLY A 132 14.87 2.88 -22.08
C GLY A 132 13.57 3.07 -21.30
N SER A 133 12.60 3.82 -21.83
CA SER A 133 11.29 3.97 -21.19
C SER A 133 10.48 2.67 -21.29
N SER A 134 9.38 2.60 -20.55
CA SER A 134 8.47 1.46 -20.58
C SER A 134 7.02 1.91 -20.76
N ASN A 135 6.23 1.14 -21.49
CA ASN A 135 4.78 1.27 -21.54
C ASN A 135 4.17 0.26 -20.57
N ASN A 136 3.29 0.73 -19.69
CA ASN A 136 2.85 -0.03 -18.52
C ASN A 136 1.33 -0.20 -18.50
N GLY A 137 0.89 -1.39 -18.10
CA GLY A 137 -0.49 -1.64 -17.73
C GLY A 137 -1.44 -1.78 -18.90
N ILE A 138 -2.74 -1.75 -18.58
CA ILE A 138 -3.80 -2.06 -19.53
C ILE A 138 -3.90 -1.05 -20.68
N PHE A 139 -3.48 0.18 -20.44
CA PHE A 139 -3.48 1.27 -21.41
C PHE A 139 -2.07 1.62 -21.93
N GLN A 140 -1.04 0.82 -21.61
CA GLN A 140 0.33 1.03 -22.09
C GLN A 140 0.84 2.47 -21.86
N ILE A 141 0.70 2.95 -20.62
CA ILE A 141 1.08 4.30 -20.22
C ILE A 141 2.62 4.39 -20.10
N ASN A 142 3.21 5.33 -20.85
CA ASN A 142 4.67 5.42 -20.99
C ASN A 142 5.36 6.13 -19.80
N SER A 143 6.44 5.52 -19.27
CA SER A 143 7.20 5.99 -18.11
C SER A 143 8.03 7.26 -18.36
N ARG A 144 8.26 7.64 -19.61
CA ARG A 144 9.00 8.87 -19.93
C ARG A 144 8.23 10.13 -19.53
N LEU A 145 6.90 10.08 -19.58
CA LEU A 145 6.06 11.25 -19.40
C LEU A 145 5.08 11.11 -18.23
N TRP A 146 4.47 9.94 -18.05
CA TRP A 146 3.25 9.83 -17.25
C TRP A 146 3.46 9.29 -15.84
N CYS A 147 4.29 8.26 -15.69
CA CYS A 147 4.60 7.65 -14.39
C CYS A 147 6.12 7.60 -14.18
N ASN A 148 6.58 7.39 -12.95
CA ASN A 148 8.01 7.24 -12.65
C ASN A 148 8.36 5.77 -12.36
N ASP A 149 9.41 5.25 -12.99
CA ASP A 149 9.97 3.90 -12.74
C ASP A 149 11.34 3.92 -12.06
N TYR A 150 11.88 5.11 -11.77
CA TYR A 150 13.23 5.38 -11.25
C TYR A 150 14.39 4.79 -12.07
N LYS A 151 14.11 4.28 -13.27
CA LYS A 151 15.11 3.77 -14.22
C LYS A 151 15.40 4.80 -15.30
N THR A 152 14.39 5.58 -15.68
CA THR A 152 14.50 6.63 -16.69
C THR A 152 14.09 7.99 -16.16
N SER A 153 14.62 9.05 -16.78
CA SER A 153 14.20 10.41 -16.46
C SER A 153 12.75 10.61 -16.90
N SER A 154 11.87 10.95 -15.96
CA SER A 154 10.43 11.07 -16.18
C SER A 154 9.88 12.42 -15.72
N SER A 155 8.90 12.97 -16.46
CA SER A 155 8.11 14.12 -15.99
C SER A 155 7.07 13.74 -14.93
N ASN A 156 6.67 12.46 -14.87
CA ASN A 156 5.69 11.91 -13.92
C ASN A 156 4.41 12.75 -13.79
N LEU A 157 3.75 13.05 -14.91
CA LEU A 157 2.57 13.91 -14.95
C LEU A 157 1.35 13.33 -14.20
N CYS A 158 1.27 12.01 -14.04
CA CYS A 158 0.22 11.37 -13.23
C CYS A 158 0.59 11.22 -11.75
N HIS A 159 1.79 11.67 -11.35
CA HIS A 159 2.26 11.67 -9.96
C HIS A 159 2.19 10.31 -9.27
N MET A 160 2.58 9.24 -9.98
CA MET A 160 2.49 7.86 -9.50
C MET A 160 3.70 7.02 -9.91
N HIS A 161 3.89 5.86 -9.27
CA HIS A 161 4.91 4.93 -9.69
C HIS A 161 4.37 4.01 -10.79
N CYS A 162 5.19 3.64 -11.78
CA CYS A 162 4.70 2.83 -12.90
C CYS A 162 4.22 1.43 -12.48
N SER A 163 4.63 0.93 -11.31
CA SER A 163 4.09 -0.34 -10.79
C SER A 163 2.63 -0.27 -10.35
N ASP A 164 2.11 0.92 -10.05
CA ASP A 164 0.72 1.10 -9.61
C ASP A 164 -0.25 0.74 -10.76
N LEU A 165 0.22 0.89 -11.99
CA LEU A 165 -0.45 0.53 -13.25
C LEU A 165 -0.39 -0.97 -13.57
N LEU A 166 0.32 -1.77 -12.77
CA LEU A 166 0.54 -3.21 -13.04
C LEU A 166 -0.30 -4.12 -12.11
N THR A 167 -1.28 -3.53 -11.44
CA THR A 167 -2.13 -4.20 -10.46
C THR A 167 -3.39 -4.78 -11.11
N SER A 168 -4.12 -5.63 -10.38
CA SER A 168 -5.44 -6.11 -10.83
C SER A 168 -6.53 -5.02 -10.76
N ASN A 169 -6.23 -3.89 -10.09
CA ASN A 169 -7.13 -2.78 -9.86
C ASN A 169 -6.77 -1.59 -10.76
N ILE A 170 -7.51 -1.43 -11.85
CA ILE A 170 -7.22 -0.42 -12.90
C ILE A 170 -7.62 1.03 -12.55
N LYS A 171 -7.83 1.36 -11.28
CA LYS A 171 -8.23 2.73 -10.89
C LYS A 171 -7.15 3.75 -11.22
N ASP A 172 -5.89 3.43 -10.93
CA ASP A 172 -4.77 4.32 -11.20
C ASP A 172 -4.54 4.46 -12.72
N ASP A 173 -4.68 3.36 -13.47
CA ASP A 173 -4.68 3.36 -14.94
C ASP A 173 -5.75 4.29 -15.51
N ILE A 174 -7.00 4.19 -15.02
CA ILE A 174 -8.13 5.00 -15.48
C ILE A 174 -7.87 6.48 -15.19
N VAL A 175 -7.47 6.82 -13.97
CA VAL A 175 -7.19 8.22 -13.58
C VAL A 175 -6.11 8.82 -14.47
N CYS A 176 -5.01 8.09 -14.70
CA CYS A 176 -3.95 8.57 -15.55
C CYS A 176 -4.38 8.68 -17.02
N ALA A 177 -5.10 7.67 -17.57
CA ALA A 177 -5.62 7.74 -18.93
C ALA A 177 -6.61 8.89 -19.15
N MET A 178 -7.47 9.18 -18.15
CA MET A 178 -8.34 10.36 -18.16
C MET A 178 -7.54 11.66 -18.18
N HIS A 179 -6.40 11.73 -17.48
CA HIS A 179 -5.52 12.89 -17.55
C HIS A 179 -4.85 13.02 -18.94
N ILE A 180 -4.43 11.90 -19.55
CA ILE A 180 -3.80 11.87 -20.87
C ILE A 180 -4.76 12.37 -21.95
N VAL A 181 -6.02 11.90 -21.98
CA VAL A 181 -6.95 12.34 -23.03
C VAL A 181 -7.32 13.82 -22.94
N GLN A 182 -7.12 14.49 -21.80
CA GLN A 182 -7.33 15.94 -21.71
C GLN A 182 -6.25 16.76 -22.43
N GLN A 183 -5.16 16.13 -22.87
CA GLN A 183 -4.15 16.80 -23.70
C GLN A 183 -4.70 17.12 -25.10
N PRO A 184 -4.11 18.09 -25.83
CA PRO A 184 -4.63 18.51 -27.14
C PRO A 184 -4.79 17.41 -28.19
N GLN A 185 -4.06 16.30 -28.06
CA GLN A 185 -4.12 15.17 -28.97
C GLN A 185 -5.25 14.17 -28.64
N GLY A 186 -5.86 14.28 -27.46
CA GLY A 186 -6.89 13.36 -27.00
C GLY A 186 -6.43 11.91 -26.95
N MET A 187 -7.33 10.98 -27.25
CA MET A 187 -7.01 9.57 -27.45
C MET A 187 -6.10 9.31 -28.66
N GLY A 188 -5.85 10.35 -29.47
CA GLY A 188 -4.88 10.31 -30.57
C GLY A 188 -3.42 10.18 -30.14
N ILE A 189 -3.12 10.23 -28.83
CA ILE A 189 -1.81 9.88 -28.27
C ILE A 189 -1.51 8.39 -28.49
N TRP A 190 -2.51 7.52 -28.37
CA TRP A 190 -2.35 6.09 -28.61
C TRP A 190 -2.34 5.79 -30.10
N MET A 191 -1.17 5.39 -30.60
CA MET A 191 -0.97 5.01 -32.01
C MET A 191 -1.92 3.88 -32.41
N SER A 192 -2.12 2.89 -31.54
CA SER A 192 -2.96 1.73 -31.82
C SER A 192 -4.43 2.13 -31.98
N TRP A 193 -4.94 3.02 -31.11
CA TRP A 193 -6.29 3.56 -31.25
C TRP A 193 -6.46 4.32 -32.58
N ARG A 194 -5.49 5.17 -32.96
CA ARG A 194 -5.56 5.90 -34.24
C ARG A 194 -5.64 4.97 -35.45
N GLN A 195 -4.90 3.87 -35.43
CA GLN A 195 -4.79 2.97 -36.58
C GLN A 195 -5.90 1.93 -36.64
N ARG A 196 -6.44 1.52 -35.48
CA ARG A 196 -7.33 0.35 -35.37
C ARG A 196 -8.75 0.68 -34.91
N CYS A 197 -8.96 1.83 -34.28
CA CYS A 197 -10.23 2.17 -33.64
C CYS A 197 -10.86 3.44 -34.19
N LYS A 198 -10.06 4.49 -34.43
CA LYS A 198 -10.57 5.80 -34.84
C LYS A 198 -11.37 5.69 -36.15
N GLY A 199 -12.63 6.14 -36.11
CA GLY A 199 -13.52 6.19 -37.27
C GLY A 199 -14.08 4.83 -37.72
N GLN A 200 -13.86 3.76 -36.93
CA GLN A 200 -14.45 2.45 -37.18
C GLN A 200 -15.80 2.32 -36.46
N ASP A 201 -16.62 1.35 -36.89
CA ASP A 201 -17.74 0.89 -36.09
C ASP A 201 -17.22 0.03 -34.94
N LEU A 202 -17.36 0.53 -33.72
CA LEU A 202 -16.87 -0.10 -32.50
C LEU A 202 -17.98 -0.82 -31.71
N SER A 203 -19.19 -0.94 -32.25
CA SER A 203 -20.34 -1.56 -31.56
C SER A 203 -20.04 -2.98 -31.04
N ILE A 204 -19.21 -3.74 -31.76
CA ILE A 204 -18.74 -5.08 -31.39
C ILE A 204 -18.08 -5.14 -29.99
N TRP A 205 -17.47 -4.04 -29.54
CA TRP A 205 -16.77 -4.00 -28.26
C TRP A 205 -17.72 -4.06 -27.06
N VAL A 206 -18.97 -3.65 -27.23
CA VAL A 206 -20.00 -3.68 -26.18
C VAL A 206 -21.15 -4.65 -26.50
N GLU A 207 -21.14 -5.28 -27.67
CA GLU A 207 -22.15 -6.28 -28.05
C GLU A 207 -22.23 -7.41 -27.02
N GLY A 208 -23.44 -7.72 -26.55
CA GLY A 208 -23.68 -8.76 -25.54
C GLY A 208 -23.23 -8.41 -24.11
N CYS A 209 -22.67 -7.21 -23.88
CA CYS A 209 -22.35 -6.76 -22.53
C CYS A 209 -23.59 -6.11 -21.90
N ASN A 210 -24.05 -6.69 -20.78
CA ASN A 210 -25.13 -6.11 -19.98
C ASN A 210 -24.58 -4.99 -19.07
N VAL A 211 -24.12 -3.90 -19.68
CA VAL A 211 -23.60 -2.74 -18.95
C VAL A 211 -24.78 -2.04 -18.29
N LYS A 212 -24.96 -2.26 -16.97
CA LYS A 212 -26.12 -1.74 -16.25
C LYS A 212 -25.93 -0.26 -15.94
N GLY A 213 -26.88 0.56 -16.36
CA GLY A 213 -27.05 1.95 -15.90
C GLY A 213 -26.73 3.00 -16.97
N GLY A 214 -27.78 3.53 -17.60
CA GLY A 214 -27.79 4.84 -18.26
C GLY A 214 -29.04 5.56 -17.79
#